data_AF-A0A261UIY8-F1
#
_entry.id   AF-A0A261UIY8-F1
#
_cell.length_a   1.000
_cell.length_b   1.000
_cell.length_c   1.000
_cell.angle_alpha   90.00
_cell.angle_beta   90.00
_cell.angle_gamma   90.00
#
_symmetry.space_group_name_H-M   'P 1'
#
loop_
_entity.id
_entity.type
_entity.pdbx_description
1 polymer ?
#
loop_
_entity_poly.entity_id
_entity_poly.type
_entity_poly.pdbx_seq_one_letter_code
_entity_poly.pdbx_strand_id
1 'polypeptide(L)'
;MPHEEKGEANMIRIWDRLKGVAKTRAGKIVLWAFAGLGTAALIAIAALALTFTPAKLELPAVAVGDLPPASPPATMSISALPTGTYDSPAALTYRGGAWFETRHLAATALLVRHPKGNLLIDTGFGRNIDAHIKLIPPIQRTPQTKGVPAVDQLAAGGVHPGDIAAIIPTHSHWDHVSGIDDFRGVPVMETAAGRRWIASKAEGTEVINSFQAVNYKLYDFDGGPYLGFPRSHDVFGDGSVVIVPAPAHTPDSVVVFVSLPTGVRYALIGDLVFQMEGIDIPAEKPWMLRWLIGENDIAVHKDIALVRAIREKFPQVHLLPAHDSRSFAAIPVFPASAR
;
A
#
# COMPACT_ATOMS: atom_id res chain seq x y z
N MET A 1 -51.31 -14.02 17.27
CA MET A 1 -50.28 -14.80 16.57
C MET A 1 -50.85 -15.34 15.24
N PRO A 2 -50.84 -14.58 14.12
CA PRO A 2 -51.33 -15.09 12.81
C PRO A 2 -50.27 -15.10 11.70
N HIS A 3 -48.99 -14.87 12.02
CA HIS A 3 -47.92 -14.75 11.02
C HIS A 3 -47.18 -16.06 10.70
N GLU A 4 -47.26 -17.10 11.55
CA GLU A 4 -46.55 -18.38 11.33
C GLU A 4 -47.26 -19.32 10.34
N GLU A 5 -48.60 -19.44 10.39
CA GLU A 5 -49.35 -20.38 9.53
C GLU A 5 -49.24 -20.06 8.02
N LYS A 6 -49.08 -18.77 7.66
CA LYS A 6 -48.91 -18.37 6.26
C LYS A 6 -47.55 -18.77 5.67
N GLY A 7 -46.52 -18.92 6.52
CA GLY A 7 -45.18 -19.35 6.09
C GLY A 7 -45.15 -20.84 5.74
N GLU A 8 -45.74 -21.67 6.58
CA GLU A 8 -45.78 -23.13 6.39
C GLU A 8 -46.58 -23.53 5.14
N ALA A 9 -47.76 -22.95 4.93
CA ALA A 9 -48.58 -23.25 3.75
C ALA A 9 -47.89 -22.88 2.43
N ASN A 10 -47.05 -21.85 2.43
CA ASN A 10 -46.31 -21.42 1.25
C ASN A 10 -45.12 -22.34 0.96
N MET A 11 -44.43 -22.80 2.01
CA MET A 11 -43.36 -23.80 1.89
C MET A 11 -43.88 -25.12 1.32
N ILE A 12 -45.02 -25.62 1.80
CA ILE A 12 -45.64 -26.86 1.32
C ILE A 12 -45.97 -26.78 -0.20
N ARG A 13 -46.51 -25.65 -0.68
CA ARG A 13 -46.78 -25.44 -2.12
C ARG A 13 -45.52 -25.40 -2.98
N ILE A 14 -44.40 -24.89 -2.47
CA ILE A 14 -43.11 -24.90 -3.16
C ILE A 14 -42.59 -26.34 -3.27
N TRP A 15 -42.67 -27.11 -2.18
CA TRP A 15 -42.25 -28.51 -2.15
C TRP A 15 -43.04 -29.40 -3.12
N ASP A 16 -44.36 -29.24 -3.21
CA ASP A 16 -45.18 -30.03 -4.12
C ASP A 16 -44.97 -29.67 -5.60
N ARG A 17 -44.68 -28.40 -5.91
CA ARG A 17 -44.25 -27.98 -7.26
C ARG A 17 -42.90 -28.59 -7.65
N LEU A 18 -41.93 -28.61 -6.74
CA LEU A 18 -40.61 -29.22 -6.98
C LEU A 18 -40.71 -30.75 -7.22
N LYS A 19 -41.59 -31.45 -6.48
CA LYS A 19 -41.86 -32.88 -6.70
C LYS A 19 -42.48 -33.17 -8.07
N GLY A 20 -43.30 -32.27 -8.60
CA GLY A 20 -43.90 -32.39 -9.94
C GLY A 20 -42.87 -32.27 -11.07
N VAL A 21 -41.91 -31.34 -10.92
CA VAL A 21 -40.82 -31.13 -11.89
C VAL A 21 -39.91 -32.36 -11.97
N ALA A 22 -39.59 -33.00 -10.85
CA ALA A 22 -38.69 -34.17 -10.78
C ALA A 22 -39.21 -35.45 -11.48
N LYS A 23 -40.48 -35.50 -11.91
CA LYS A 23 -41.07 -36.68 -12.58
C LYS A 23 -40.79 -36.75 -14.08
N THR A 24 -40.43 -35.65 -14.73
CA THR A 24 -40.16 -35.61 -16.18
C THR A 24 -38.66 -35.70 -16.47
N ARG A 25 -38.26 -36.29 -17.61
CA ARG A 25 -36.84 -36.32 -18.02
C ARG A 25 -36.24 -34.91 -18.11
N ALA A 26 -37.01 -33.95 -18.62
CA ALA A 26 -36.63 -32.54 -18.69
C ALA A 26 -36.49 -31.89 -17.29
N GLY A 27 -37.42 -32.14 -16.36
CA GLY A 27 -37.32 -31.58 -15.02
C GLY A 27 -36.22 -32.22 -14.15
N LYS A 28 -35.85 -33.48 -14.40
CA LYS A 28 -34.61 -34.06 -13.85
C LYS A 28 -33.36 -33.38 -14.39
N ILE A 29 -33.29 -33.10 -15.69
CA ILE A 29 -32.16 -32.36 -16.30
C ILE A 29 -32.02 -30.96 -15.67
N VAL A 30 -33.14 -30.24 -15.53
CA VAL A 30 -33.16 -28.92 -14.88
C VAL A 30 -32.72 -29.01 -13.41
N LEU A 31 -33.19 -30.00 -12.66
CA LEU A 31 -32.78 -30.21 -11.26
C LEU A 31 -31.28 -30.52 -11.14
N TRP A 32 -30.74 -31.39 -12.02
CA TRP A 32 -29.30 -31.69 -12.06
C TRP A 32 -28.47 -30.48 -12.48
N ALA A 33 -28.98 -29.64 -13.40
CA ALA A 33 -28.32 -28.38 -13.77
C ALA A 33 -28.27 -27.40 -12.59
N PHE A 34 -29.37 -27.22 -11.84
CA PHE A 34 -29.38 -26.39 -10.63
C PHE A 34 -28.48 -26.95 -9.52
N ALA A 35 -28.50 -28.27 -9.29
CA ALA A 35 -27.60 -28.91 -8.34
C ALA A 35 -26.13 -28.72 -8.74
N GLY A 36 -25.80 -28.90 -10.03
CA GLY A 36 -24.46 -28.67 -10.57
C GLY A 36 -24.00 -27.21 -10.40
N LEU A 37 -24.87 -26.23 -10.70
CA LEU A 37 -24.58 -24.82 -10.48
C LEU A 37 -24.38 -24.50 -8.99
N GLY A 38 -25.20 -25.07 -8.11
CA GLY A 38 -25.07 -24.92 -6.66
C GLY A 38 -23.75 -25.49 -6.13
N THR A 39 -23.35 -26.68 -6.57
CA THR A 39 -22.06 -27.28 -6.23
C THR A 39 -20.89 -26.43 -6.75
N ALA A 40 -20.96 -25.95 -8.00
CA ALA A 40 -19.92 -25.09 -8.56
C ALA A 40 -19.77 -23.78 -7.75
N ALA A 41 -20.88 -23.16 -7.34
CA ALA A 41 -20.87 -21.98 -6.50
C ALA A 41 -20.25 -22.25 -5.12
N LEU A 42 -20.58 -23.39 -4.48
CA LEU A 42 -19.98 -23.78 -3.20
C LEU A 42 -18.47 -24.02 -3.32
N ILE A 43 -18.02 -24.67 -4.40
CA ILE A 43 -16.58 -24.86 -4.67
C ILE A 43 -15.90 -23.51 -4.85
N ALA A 44 -16.49 -22.59 -5.60
CA ALA A 44 -15.94 -21.25 -5.80
C ALA A 44 -15.84 -20.46 -4.49
N ILE A 45 -16.87 -20.51 -3.64
CA ILE A 45 -16.88 -19.87 -2.32
C ILE A 45 -15.80 -20.49 -1.42
N ALA A 46 -15.68 -21.82 -1.40
CA ALA A 46 -14.65 -22.52 -0.63
C ALA A 46 -13.24 -22.17 -1.12
N ALA A 47 -13.02 -22.14 -2.44
CA ALA A 47 -11.75 -21.74 -3.04
C ALA A 47 -11.40 -20.28 -2.67
N LEU A 48 -12.37 -19.37 -2.75
CA LEU A 48 -12.18 -17.98 -2.32
C LEU A 48 -11.85 -17.90 -0.82
N ALA A 49 -12.58 -18.61 0.04
CA ALA A 49 -12.32 -18.65 1.48
C ALA A 49 -10.90 -19.17 1.79
N LEU A 50 -10.43 -20.16 1.04
CA LEU A 50 -9.05 -20.67 1.15
C LEU A 50 -7.99 -19.62 0.77
N THR A 51 -8.33 -18.55 0.05
CA THR A 51 -7.38 -17.46 -0.22
C THR A 51 -7.11 -16.56 0.98
N PHE A 52 -7.94 -16.64 2.03
CA PHE A 52 -7.82 -15.87 3.26
C PHE A 52 -7.20 -16.65 4.42
N THR A 53 -7.10 -17.99 4.33
CA THR A 53 -6.53 -18.82 5.40
C THR A 53 -5.01 -18.68 5.48
N PRO A 54 -4.36 -18.79 6.65
CA PRO A 54 -2.89 -18.70 6.73
C PRO A 54 -2.20 -19.67 5.75
N ALA A 55 -1.18 -19.18 5.03
CA ALA A 55 -0.28 -20.03 4.26
C ALA A 55 1.14 -19.48 4.34
N LYS A 56 2.12 -20.37 4.34
CA LYS A 56 3.52 -19.98 4.24
C LYS A 56 3.78 -19.52 2.81
N LEU A 57 4.23 -18.28 2.65
CA LEU A 57 4.70 -17.80 1.36
C LEU A 57 6.09 -18.37 1.08
N GLU A 58 6.22 -19.14 0.00
CA GLU A 58 7.51 -19.64 -0.46
C GLU A 58 8.23 -18.51 -1.22
N LEU A 59 9.28 -17.98 -0.61
CA LEU A 59 10.03 -16.86 -1.14
C LEU A 59 11.25 -17.35 -1.94
N PRO A 60 11.56 -16.73 -3.09
CA PRO A 60 12.74 -17.10 -3.86
C PRO A 60 14.02 -16.78 -3.07
N ALA A 61 15.09 -17.52 -3.35
CA ALA A 61 16.41 -17.17 -2.86
C ALA A 61 16.87 -15.85 -3.50
N VAL A 62 17.38 -14.94 -2.68
CA VAL A 62 17.84 -13.62 -3.11
C VAL A 62 19.23 -13.35 -2.53
N ALA A 63 20.02 -12.55 -3.26
CA ALA A 63 21.33 -12.13 -2.81
C ALA A 63 21.28 -10.67 -2.38
N VAL A 64 21.53 -10.42 -1.09
CA VAL A 64 21.75 -9.07 -0.57
C VAL A 64 23.26 -8.84 -0.51
N GLY A 65 23.71 -7.82 -1.25
CA GLY A 65 25.11 -7.38 -1.24
C GLY A 65 25.53 -6.80 0.11
N ASP A 66 26.67 -6.12 0.15
CA ASP A 66 27.10 -5.40 1.35
C ASP A 66 26.25 -4.15 1.58
N LEU A 67 26.25 -3.65 2.82
CA LEU A 67 25.58 -2.42 3.14
C LEU A 67 26.33 -1.25 2.47
N PRO A 68 25.73 -0.54 1.50
CA PRO A 68 26.45 0.50 0.76
C PRO A 68 26.84 1.64 1.71
N PRO A 69 28.04 2.24 1.56
CA PRO A 69 28.44 3.37 2.40
C PRO A 69 27.50 4.55 2.19
N ALA A 70 27.24 5.30 3.26
CA ALA A 70 26.48 6.55 3.24
C ALA A 70 27.21 7.57 4.11
N SER A 71 27.19 8.84 3.70
CA SER A 71 27.81 9.97 4.41
C SER A 71 26.76 11.07 4.70
N PRO A 72 25.68 10.76 5.43
CA PRO A 72 24.65 11.74 5.74
C PRO A 72 25.23 12.90 6.57
N PRO A 73 24.90 14.16 6.27
CA PRO A 73 25.36 15.31 7.04
C PRO A 73 24.89 15.26 8.50
N ALA A 74 25.72 15.70 9.44
CA ALA A 74 25.43 15.66 10.88
C ALA A 74 24.15 16.41 11.30
N THR A 75 23.66 17.34 10.47
CA THR A 75 22.42 18.11 10.68
C THR A 75 21.18 17.46 10.07
N MET A 76 21.34 16.36 9.31
CA MET A 76 20.23 15.63 8.71
C MET A 76 19.32 15.06 9.80
N SER A 77 18.02 15.11 9.58
CA SER A 77 17.04 14.54 10.49
C SER A 77 15.79 14.04 9.78
N ILE A 78 15.02 13.20 10.47
CA ILE A 78 13.74 12.68 9.98
C ILE A 78 12.62 12.90 11.00
N SER A 79 11.42 13.19 10.52
CA SER A 79 10.21 13.33 11.33
C SER A 79 9.03 12.66 10.65
N ALA A 80 8.15 12.04 11.44
CA ALA A 80 6.88 11.53 10.98
C ALA A 80 5.81 12.63 10.97
N LEU A 81 4.95 12.58 9.96
CA LEU A 81 3.79 13.47 9.76
C LEU A 81 2.55 12.58 9.57
N PRO A 82 1.98 12.00 10.65
CA PRO A 82 0.80 11.16 10.54
C PRO A 82 -0.41 12.00 10.11
N THR A 83 -1.00 11.69 8.97
CA THR A 83 -2.08 12.50 8.37
C THR A 83 -3.46 11.87 8.50
N GLY A 84 -3.54 10.62 8.94
CA GLY A 84 -4.77 9.90 9.17
C GLY A 84 -4.58 8.39 9.09
N THR A 85 -5.69 7.67 9.18
CA THR A 85 -5.75 6.22 9.00
C THR A 85 -7.02 5.82 8.27
N TYR A 86 -7.06 4.59 7.78
CA TYR A 86 -8.27 3.95 7.28
C TYR A 86 -8.46 2.54 7.80
N ASP A 87 -9.72 2.16 7.96
CA ASP A 87 -10.07 0.94 8.65
C ASP A 87 -10.23 -0.21 7.66
N SER A 88 -9.56 -1.33 7.95
CA SER A 88 -9.68 -2.57 7.22
C SER A 88 -9.64 -3.76 8.18
N PRO A 89 -10.47 -4.80 8.00
CA PRO A 89 -10.26 -6.08 8.67
C PRO A 89 -8.84 -6.61 8.41
N ALA A 90 -8.19 -7.20 9.41
CA ALA A 90 -6.87 -7.82 9.25
C ALA A 90 -6.87 -8.90 8.15
N ALA A 91 -8.00 -9.62 7.99
CA ALA A 91 -8.20 -10.58 6.90
C ALA A 91 -8.04 -9.97 5.49
N LEU A 92 -8.23 -8.65 5.34
CA LEU A 92 -8.03 -7.93 4.07
C LEU A 92 -6.64 -7.30 3.96
N THR A 93 -5.79 -7.36 4.98
CA THR A 93 -4.46 -6.72 4.97
C THR A 93 -3.34 -7.73 4.78
N TYR A 94 -3.51 -8.94 5.32
CA TYR A 94 -2.62 -10.08 5.10
C TYR A 94 -3.39 -11.40 5.19
N ARG A 95 -2.90 -12.41 4.48
CA ARG A 95 -3.46 -13.75 4.47
C ARG A 95 -3.30 -14.41 5.85
N GLY A 96 -4.41 -14.88 6.42
CA GLY A 96 -4.47 -15.40 7.78
C GLY A 96 -4.87 -14.39 8.85
N GLY A 97 -5.08 -13.12 8.49
CA GLY A 97 -5.62 -12.12 9.41
C GLY A 97 -7.06 -12.40 9.84
N ALA A 98 -7.44 -11.89 11.00
CA ALA A 98 -8.79 -12.07 11.54
C ALA A 98 -9.82 -11.13 10.88
N TRP A 99 -11.04 -11.62 10.64
CA TRP A 99 -12.14 -10.84 10.06
C TRP A 99 -12.73 -9.80 11.01
N PHE A 100 -12.62 -10.04 12.32
CA PHE A 100 -13.20 -9.19 13.37
C PHE A 100 -12.14 -8.36 14.11
N GLU A 101 -10.91 -8.35 13.59
CA GLU A 101 -9.85 -7.48 14.05
C GLU A 101 -9.71 -6.33 13.06
N THR A 102 -10.06 -5.12 13.48
CA THR A 102 -9.86 -3.91 12.68
C THR A 102 -8.40 -3.48 12.75
N ARG A 103 -7.78 -3.26 11.59
CA ARG A 103 -6.48 -2.61 11.44
C ARG A 103 -6.71 -1.17 10.99
N HIS A 104 -5.99 -0.26 11.64
CA HIS A 104 -5.95 1.16 11.29
C HIS A 104 -4.75 1.41 10.38
N LEU A 105 -4.98 1.30 9.08
CA LEU A 105 -3.98 1.45 8.03
C LEU A 105 -3.52 2.90 7.97
N ALA A 106 -2.25 3.13 8.28
CA ALA A 106 -1.70 4.47 8.40
C ALA A 106 -1.53 5.16 7.04
N ALA A 107 -1.75 6.47 7.01
CA ALA A 107 -1.31 7.36 5.95
C ALA A 107 -0.34 8.39 6.58
N THR A 108 0.97 8.12 6.47
CA THR A 108 2.01 8.90 7.13
C THR A 108 3.02 9.40 6.10
N ALA A 109 3.22 10.72 6.05
CA ALA A 109 4.34 11.30 5.31
C ALA A 109 5.59 11.37 6.19
N LEU A 110 6.79 11.39 5.59
CA LEU A 110 8.04 11.63 6.31
C LEU A 110 8.73 12.89 5.81
N LEU A 111 9.07 13.79 6.73
CA LEU A 111 9.96 14.91 6.44
C LEU A 111 11.40 14.45 6.63
N VAL A 112 12.21 14.53 5.58
CA VAL A 112 13.67 14.39 5.65
C VAL A 112 14.29 15.77 5.50
N ARG A 113 14.96 16.25 6.56
CA ARG A 113 15.69 17.52 6.54
C ARG A 113 17.13 17.25 6.14
N HIS A 114 17.60 17.91 5.09
CA HIS A 114 18.96 17.76 4.59
C HIS A 114 19.51 19.12 4.16
N PRO A 115 20.81 19.42 4.36
CA PRO A 115 21.41 20.71 3.97
C PRO A 115 21.27 21.08 2.49
N LYS A 116 21.12 20.08 1.61
CA LYS A 116 20.89 20.30 0.16
C LYS A 116 19.41 20.52 -0.20
N GLY A 117 18.50 20.45 0.77
CA GLY A 117 17.06 20.65 0.59
C GLY A 117 16.22 19.65 1.38
N ASN A 118 15.05 20.07 1.89
CA ASN A 118 14.15 19.16 2.58
C ASN A 118 13.37 18.31 1.58
N LEU A 119 13.15 17.03 1.90
CA LEU A 119 12.32 16.13 1.11
C LEU A 119 11.10 15.72 1.92
N LEU A 120 10.00 15.49 1.22
CA LEU A 120 8.82 14.84 1.78
C LEU A 120 8.66 13.49 1.09
N ILE A 121 8.72 12.38 1.84
CA ILE A 121 8.46 11.04 1.31
C ILE A 121 7.00 10.70 1.59
N ASP A 122 6.24 10.43 0.54
CA ASP A 122 4.78 10.45 0.52
C ASP A 122 4.17 11.74 1.07
N THR A 123 2.86 11.90 1.00
CA THR A 123 2.14 13.08 1.50
C THR A 123 0.94 12.73 2.38
N GLY A 124 0.52 11.47 2.37
CA GLY A 124 -0.64 11.02 3.12
C GLY A 124 -1.93 11.71 2.64
N PHE A 125 -2.85 11.90 3.57
CA PHE A 125 -4.10 12.64 3.37
C PHE A 125 -3.86 14.15 3.36
N GLY A 126 -4.27 14.78 2.26
CA GLY A 126 -4.34 16.24 2.14
C GLY A 126 -5.62 16.84 2.71
N ARG A 127 -5.69 18.18 2.73
CA ARG A 127 -6.87 18.95 3.18
C ARG A 127 -8.14 18.57 2.41
N ASN A 128 -8.01 18.16 1.15
CA ASN A 128 -9.10 17.83 0.24
C ASN A 128 -9.45 16.33 0.18
N ILE A 129 -9.01 15.53 1.16
CA ILE A 129 -9.18 14.06 1.16
C ILE A 129 -10.64 13.61 0.93
N ASP A 130 -11.64 14.34 1.43
CA ASP A 130 -13.07 14.04 1.19
C ASP A 130 -13.48 14.12 -0.28
N ALA A 131 -12.85 15.03 -1.04
CA ALA A 131 -13.07 15.14 -2.47
C ALA A 131 -12.30 14.03 -3.20
N HIS A 132 -11.06 13.75 -2.78
CA HIS A 132 -10.20 12.74 -3.40
C HIS A 132 -10.79 11.33 -3.30
N ILE A 133 -11.34 10.95 -2.13
CA ILE A 133 -11.96 9.62 -1.95
C ILE A 133 -13.19 9.43 -2.85
N LYS A 134 -13.89 10.51 -3.21
CA LYS A 134 -15.04 10.43 -4.13
C LYS A 134 -14.62 10.10 -5.57
N LEU A 135 -13.34 10.21 -5.91
CA LEU A 135 -12.79 9.81 -7.21
C LEU A 135 -12.50 8.30 -7.28
N ILE A 136 -12.30 7.65 -6.13
CA ILE A 136 -11.99 6.22 -6.03
C ILE A 136 -13.27 5.39 -6.28
N PRO A 137 -13.21 4.23 -6.94
CA PRO A 137 -14.36 3.33 -7.08
C PRO A 137 -15.03 3.02 -5.73
N PRO A 138 -16.39 3.07 -5.62
CA PRO A 138 -17.08 2.88 -4.34
C PRO A 138 -16.73 1.58 -3.60
N ILE A 139 -16.43 0.50 -4.33
CA ILE A 139 -16.06 -0.81 -3.75
C ILE A 139 -14.68 -0.80 -3.05
N GLN A 140 -13.82 0.17 -3.38
CA GLN A 140 -12.48 0.32 -2.80
C GLN A 140 -12.44 1.39 -1.70
N ARG A 141 -13.54 2.11 -1.45
CA ARG A 141 -13.59 3.15 -0.41
C ARG A 141 -13.71 2.50 0.97
N THR A 142 -12.78 2.82 1.86
CA THR A 142 -12.79 2.40 3.25
C THR A 142 -13.13 3.59 4.18
N PRO A 143 -13.71 3.35 5.37
CA PRO A 143 -13.87 4.40 6.37
C PRO A 143 -12.53 4.99 6.79
N GLN A 144 -12.48 6.31 6.97
CA GLN A 144 -11.26 7.06 7.23
C GLN A 144 -11.36 7.80 8.56
N THR A 145 -10.25 7.82 9.29
CA THR A 145 -10.02 8.77 10.39
C THR A 145 -9.00 9.79 9.92
N LYS A 146 -9.42 11.05 9.79
CA LYS A 146 -8.54 12.13 9.34
C LYS A 146 -7.69 12.65 10.49
N GLY A 147 -6.40 12.81 10.22
CA GLY A 147 -5.48 13.56 11.07
C GLY A 147 -5.27 14.98 10.54
N VAL A 148 -4.18 15.60 10.96
CA VAL A 148 -3.76 16.92 10.47
C VAL A 148 -2.98 16.71 9.18
N PRO A 149 -3.31 17.37 8.05
CA PRO A 149 -2.53 17.25 6.82
C PRO A 149 -1.05 17.63 7.01
N ALA A 150 -0.16 17.00 6.24
CA ALA A 150 1.29 17.23 6.36
C ALA A 150 1.66 18.71 6.23
N VAL A 151 1.02 19.44 5.31
CA VAL A 151 1.24 20.88 5.11
C VAL A 151 0.94 21.71 6.38
N ASP A 152 -0.08 21.32 7.14
CA ASP A 152 -0.54 22.05 8.32
C ASP A 152 0.36 21.73 9.52
N GLN A 153 0.79 20.48 9.65
CA GLN A 153 1.80 20.08 10.64
C GLN A 153 3.13 20.82 10.42
N LEU A 154 3.60 20.88 9.17
CA LEU A 154 4.82 21.60 8.81
C LEU A 154 4.71 23.10 9.10
N ALA A 155 3.60 23.72 8.70
CA ALA A 155 3.36 25.14 8.95
C ALA A 155 3.36 25.48 10.45
N ALA A 156 2.80 24.60 11.29
CA ALA A 156 2.82 24.76 12.75
C ALA A 156 4.24 24.75 13.35
N GLY A 157 5.20 24.09 12.70
CA GLY A 157 6.62 24.12 13.06
C GLY A 157 7.47 25.07 12.22
N GLY A 158 6.84 25.98 11.46
CA GLY A 158 7.52 27.01 10.68
C GLY A 158 8.20 26.51 9.40
N VAL A 159 7.79 25.36 8.86
CA VAL A 159 8.23 24.85 7.56
C VAL A 159 7.12 25.09 6.55
N HIS A 160 7.42 25.78 5.46
CA HIS A 160 6.47 26.11 4.40
C HIS A 160 6.71 25.24 3.16
N PRO A 161 5.72 25.10 2.26
CA PRO A 161 5.90 24.36 1.00
C PRO A 161 7.13 24.79 0.19
N GLY A 162 7.48 26.09 0.20
CA GLY A 162 8.66 26.61 -0.47
C GLY A 162 10.00 26.12 0.10
N ASP A 163 10.01 25.56 1.31
CA ASP A 163 11.19 24.97 1.94
C ASP A 163 11.38 23.49 1.54
N ILE A 164 10.42 22.90 0.84
CA ILE A 164 10.47 21.52 0.36
C ILE A 164 11.08 21.50 -1.05
N ALA A 165 12.23 20.86 -1.17
CA ALA A 165 12.95 20.75 -2.44
C ALA A 165 12.27 19.78 -3.41
N ALA A 166 11.70 18.68 -2.89
CA ALA A 166 10.90 17.74 -3.65
C ALA A 166 10.03 16.83 -2.76
N ILE A 167 8.99 16.28 -3.37
CA ILE A 167 8.18 15.18 -2.85
C ILE A 167 8.60 13.90 -3.57
N ILE A 168 8.78 12.82 -2.83
CA ILE A 168 9.09 11.47 -3.35
C ILE A 168 7.93 10.55 -2.98
N PRO A 169 6.97 10.31 -3.88
CA PRO A 169 5.99 9.26 -3.68
C PRO A 169 6.69 7.89 -3.69
N THR A 170 6.35 7.03 -2.75
CA THR A 170 6.67 5.59 -2.86
C THR A 170 5.89 4.96 -4.00
N HIS A 171 4.68 5.48 -4.28
CA HIS A 171 3.90 5.30 -5.50
C HIS A 171 2.70 6.27 -5.55
N SER A 172 1.93 6.25 -6.63
CA SER A 172 0.90 7.26 -6.92
C SER A 172 -0.54 6.94 -6.47
N HIS A 173 -0.75 6.00 -5.54
CA HIS A 173 -2.08 5.79 -4.97
C HIS A 173 -2.52 6.94 -4.06
N TRP A 174 -3.84 7.09 -3.94
CA TRP A 174 -4.52 8.22 -3.30
C TRP A 174 -4.06 8.51 -1.87
N ASP A 175 -3.79 7.49 -1.08
CA ASP A 175 -3.38 7.56 0.32
C ASP A 175 -1.91 7.92 0.51
N HIS A 176 -1.13 7.90 -0.57
CA HIS A 176 0.26 8.38 -0.61
C HIS A 176 0.34 9.79 -1.16
N VAL A 177 -0.51 10.14 -2.13
CA VAL A 177 -0.37 11.39 -2.91
C VAL A 177 -1.47 12.42 -2.71
N SER A 178 -2.50 12.14 -1.89
CA SER A 178 -3.61 13.07 -1.64
C SER A 178 -3.12 14.44 -1.15
N GLY A 179 -2.08 14.48 -0.32
CA GLY A 179 -1.47 15.71 0.17
C GLY A 179 -0.70 16.53 -0.87
N ILE A 180 -0.36 15.98 -2.05
CA ILE A 180 0.36 16.74 -3.09
C ILE A 180 -0.40 18.00 -3.53
N ASP A 181 -1.74 17.99 -3.53
CA ASP A 181 -2.57 19.16 -3.86
C ASP A 181 -2.32 20.35 -2.91
N ASP A 182 -1.85 20.09 -1.69
CA ASP A 182 -1.50 21.13 -0.71
C ASP A 182 -0.11 21.75 -0.94
N PHE A 183 0.74 21.10 -1.73
CA PHE A 183 2.13 21.52 -2.02
C PHE A 183 2.30 21.99 -3.48
N ARG A 184 1.34 22.77 -3.99
CA ARG A 184 1.34 23.23 -5.39
C ARG A 184 2.65 23.91 -5.77
N GLY A 185 3.23 23.46 -6.89
CA GLY A 185 4.50 23.96 -7.41
C GLY A 185 5.75 23.26 -6.85
N VAL A 186 5.64 22.53 -5.72
CA VAL A 186 6.75 21.71 -5.22
C VAL A 186 7.03 20.58 -6.23
N PRO A 187 8.30 20.34 -6.60
CA PRO A 187 8.65 19.25 -7.50
C PRO A 187 8.22 17.88 -6.96
N VAL A 188 7.52 17.08 -7.77
CA VAL A 188 7.17 15.69 -7.47
C VAL A 188 8.10 14.79 -8.28
N MET A 189 8.96 14.04 -7.60
CA MET A 189 9.90 13.14 -8.23
C MET A 189 9.18 11.92 -8.80
N GLU A 190 9.40 11.64 -10.07
CA GLU A 190 8.78 10.51 -10.76
C GLU A 190 9.70 9.96 -11.86
N THR A 191 9.59 8.67 -12.14
CA THR A 191 10.28 8.04 -13.27
C THR A 191 9.54 8.30 -14.58
N ALA A 192 10.23 8.18 -15.72
CA ALA A 192 9.55 8.27 -17.02
C ALA A 192 8.47 7.18 -17.20
N ALA A 193 8.66 5.99 -16.60
CA ALA A 193 7.70 4.89 -16.67
C ALA A 193 6.45 5.18 -15.84
N GLY A 194 6.63 5.59 -14.58
CA GLY A 194 5.52 5.98 -13.71
C GLY A 194 4.75 7.17 -14.27
N ARG A 195 5.44 8.18 -14.82
CA ARG A 195 4.77 9.30 -15.48
C ARG A 195 3.86 8.86 -16.64
N ARG A 196 4.29 7.88 -17.45
CA ARG A 196 3.46 7.31 -18.52
C ARG A 196 2.26 6.56 -17.98
N TRP A 197 2.44 5.78 -16.91
CA TRP A 197 1.35 5.07 -16.24
C TRP A 197 0.30 6.05 -15.69
N ILE A 198 0.73 7.08 -14.96
CA ILE A 198 -0.15 8.16 -14.48
C ILE A 198 -0.86 8.85 -15.65
N ALA A 199 -0.13 9.26 -16.70
CA ALA A 199 -0.71 9.94 -17.86
C ALA A 199 -1.71 9.08 -18.63
N SER A 200 -1.62 7.75 -18.54
CA SER A 200 -2.58 6.83 -19.15
C SER A 200 -3.92 6.77 -18.42
N LYS A 201 -4.04 7.41 -17.25
CA LYS A 201 -5.21 7.33 -16.36
C LYS A 201 -5.57 5.90 -15.99
N ALA A 202 -4.54 5.10 -15.71
CA ALA A 202 -4.74 3.76 -15.17
C ALA A 202 -5.46 3.82 -13.81
N GLU A 203 -6.13 2.72 -13.47
CA GLU A 203 -6.77 2.56 -12.16
C GLU A 203 -5.76 2.82 -11.02
N GLY A 204 -6.20 3.50 -9.97
CA GLY A 204 -5.35 3.91 -8.84
C GLY A 204 -4.70 5.29 -9.00
N THR A 205 -4.73 5.88 -10.20
CA THR A 205 -4.13 7.19 -10.50
C THR A 205 -5.15 8.35 -10.54
N GLU A 206 -6.40 8.11 -10.12
CA GLU A 206 -7.49 9.07 -10.24
C GLU A 206 -7.22 10.36 -9.47
N VAL A 207 -6.65 10.24 -8.26
CA VAL A 207 -6.39 11.37 -7.37
C VAL A 207 -5.26 12.24 -7.91
N ILE A 208 -4.09 11.68 -8.22
CA ILE A 208 -2.97 12.44 -8.78
C ILE A 208 -3.34 13.13 -10.11
N ASN A 209 -4.17 12.48 -10.94
CA ASN A 209 -4.64 13.05 -12.21
C ASN A 209 -5.72 14.13 -12.04
N SER A 210 -6.29 14.29 -10.84
CA SER A 210 -7.27 15.34 -10.54
C SER A 210 -6.64 16.69 -10.21
N PHE A 211 -5.35 16.71 -9.88
CA PHE A 211 -4.65 17.92 -9.43
C PHE A 211 -4.38 18.91 -10.56
N GLN A 212 -4.39 20.20 -10.22
CA GLN A 212 -4.04 21.27 -11.15
C GLN A 212 -2.52 21.27 -11.38
N ALA A 213 -2.10 20.79 -12.55
CA ALA A 213 -0.71 20.80 -13.05
C ALA A 213 0.36 20.42 -12.01
N VAL A 214 0.52 19.12 -11.76
CA VAL A 214 1.61 18.60 -10.92
C VAL A 214 2.97 18.94 -11.56
N ASN A 215 3.87 19.54 -10.76
CA ASN A 215 5.23 19.87 -11.18
C ASN A 215 6.13 18.62 -11.14
N TYR A 216 6.03 17.74 -12.13
CA TYR A 216 6.85 16.54 -12.18
C TYR A 216 8.33 16.85 -12.44
N LYS A 217 9.21 16.30 -11.60
CA LYS A 217 10.66 16.27 -11.79
C LYS A 217 11.08 14.84 -12.11
N LEU A 218 11.44 14.60 -13.37
CA LEU A 218 11.82 13.26 -13.79
C LEU A 218 13.20 12.86 -13.25
N TYR A 219 13.32 11.62 -12.83
CA TYR A 219 14.59 10.95 -12.51
C TYR A 219 14.67 9.57 -13.18
N ASP A 220 15.86 8.98 -13.20
CA ASP A 220 16.11 7.61 -13.65
C ASP A 220 16.96 6.88 -12.60
N PHE A 221 17.01 5.56 -12.67
CA PHE A 221 17.86 4.72 -11.84
C PHE A 221 19.24 4.59 -12.49
N ASP A 222 20.01 5.67 -12.42
CA ASP A 222 21.33 5.85 -13.00
C ASP A 222 22.48 5.28 -12.13
N GLY A 223 22.19 4.95 -10.88
CA GLY A 223 23.07 4.26 -9.95
C GLY A 223 23.12 2.75 -10.12
N GLY A 224 24.17 2.14 -9.57
CA GLY A 224 24.38 0.69 -9.57
C GLY A 224 23.51 -0.07 -8.56
N PRO A 225 23.79 -1.37 -8.36
CA PRO A 225 23.03 -2.19 -7.42
C PRO A 225 23.05 -1.64 -5.99
N TYR A 226 21.92 -1.70 -5.30
CA TYR A 226 21.78 -1.27 -3.92
C TYR A 226 21.00 -2.32 -3.12
N LEU A 227 21.67 -2.99 -2.17
CA LEU A 227 21.07 -4.02 -1.31
C LEU A 227 20.32 -5.13 -2.08
N GLY A 228 20.83 -5.49 -3.27
CA GLY A 228 20.27 -6.53 -4.15
C GLY A 228 19.19 -6.04 -5.13
N PHE A 229 18.75 -4.78 -5.03
CA PHE A 229 18.06 -4.12 -6.13
C PHE A 229 19.08 -3.79 -7.23
N PRO A 230 18.73 -3.97 -8.52
CA PRO A 230 19.72 -3.95 -9.61
C PRO A 230 20.22 -2.54 -9.95
N ARG A 231 19.43 -1.50 -9.67
CA ARG A 231 19.73 -0.10 -9.97
C ARG A 231 19.20 0.78 -8.84
N SER A 232 19.71 1.99 -8.75
CA SER A 232 19.31 2.95 -7.73
C SER A 232 19.38 4.38 -8.25
N HIS A 233 18.85 5.31 -7.49
CA HIS A 233 19.01 6.74 -7.69
C HIS A 233 19.36 7.37 -6.34
N ASP A 234 20.52 8.02 -6.24
CA ASP A 234 20.95 8.73 -5.04
C ASP A 234 20.57 10.22 -5.17
N VAL A 235 19.61 10.65 -4.36
CA VAL A 235 18.97 11.98 -4.48
C VAL A 235 19.96 13.11 -4.21
N PHE A 236 20.93 12.88 -3.32
CA PHE A 236 21.92 13.88 -2.90
C PHE A 236 23.34 13.55 -3.31
N GLY A 237 23.62 12.32 -3.76
CA GLY A 237 24.95 11.83 -4.13
C GLY A 237 25.85 11.49 -2.93
N ASP A 238 25.28 11.36 -1.74
CA ASP A 238 26.00 11.02 -0.50
C ASP A 238 25.47 9.75 0.19
N GLY A 239 24.58 9.01 -0.48
CA GLY A 239 23.98 7.77 0.01
C GLY A 239 22.96 7.95 1.15
N SER A 240 22.65 9.20 1.53
CA SER A 240 21.72 9.49 2.62
C SER A 240 20.27 9.24 2.25
N VAL A 241 19.89 9.47 0.98
CA VAL A 241 18.55 9.17 0.45
C VAL A 241 18.71 8.47 -0.88
N VAL A 242 18.39 7.18 -0.92
CA VAL A 242 18.55 6.33 -2.12
C VAL A 242 17.22 5.69 -2.48
N ILE A 243 16.81 5.85 -3.73
CA ILE A 243 15.58 5.28 -4.29
C ILE A 243 15.95 4.06 -5.13
N VAL A 244 15.20 2.96 -4.99
CA VAL A 244 15.37 1.76 -5.83
C VAL A 244 14.03 1.36 -6.46
N PRO A 245 14.03 0.81 -7.69
CA PRO A 245 12.81 0.36 -8.33
C PRO A 245 12.24 -0.88 -7.62
N ALA A 246 10.96 -0.85 -7.30
CA ALA A 246 10.20 -1.98 -6.78
C ALA A 246 8.80 -2.04 -7.45
N PRO A 247 8.72 -2.20 -8.79
CA PRO A 247 7.52 -1.96 -9.59
C PRO A 247 6.52 -3.14 -9.51
N ALA A 248 6.19 -3.53 -8.29
CA ALA A 248 5.50 -4.77 -7.97
C ALA A 248 4.02 -4.51 -7.65
N HIS A 249 3.76 -3.62 -6.68
CA HIS A 249 2.41 -3.15 -6.33
C HIS A 249 1.82 -2.23 -7.40
N THR A 250 2.60 -1.25 -7.86
CA THR A 250 2.28 -0.41 -9.01
C THR A 250 3.52 -0.20 -9.90
N PRO A 251 3.36 0.16 -11.18
CA PRO A 251 4.49 0.35 -12.09
C PRO A 251 5.49 1.45 -11.66
N ASP A 252 5.05 2.45 -10.89
CA ASP A 252 5.87 3.53 -10.34
C ASP A 252 6.36 3.24 -8.90
N SER A 253 6.05 2.07 -8.34
CA SER A 253 6.47 1.72 -6.98
C SER A 253 7.99 1.70 -6.81
N VAL A 254 8.43 2.31 -5.70
CA VAL A 254 9.83 2.37 -5.29
C VAL A 254 10.00 2.07 -3.79
N VAL A 255 11.20 1.64 -3.42
CA VAL A 255 11.65 1.65 -2.02
C VAL A 255 12.58 2.85 -1.82
N VAL A 256 12.34 3.63 -0.78
CA VAL A 256 13.18 4.78 -0.41
C VAL A 256 13.98 4.45 0.84
N PHE A 257 15.30 4.40 0.72
CA PHE A 257 16.21 4.25 1.84
C PHE A 257 16.63 5.60 2.36
N VAL A 258 16.56 5.80 3.68
CA VAL A 258 17.04 6.99 4.38
C VAL A 258 18.09 6.56 5.41
N SER A 259 19.33 7.00 5.23
CA SER A 259 20.44 6.73 6.16
C SER A 259 20.69 7.94 7.05
N LEU A 260 20.62 7.77 8.36
CA LEU A 260 20.83 8.83 9.34
C LEU A 260 22.30 8.89 9.82
N PRO A 261 22.76 10.07 10.29
CA PRO A 261 24.09 10.23 10.92
C PRO A 261 24.41 9.24 12.04
N THR A 262 23.42 8.79 12.79
CA THR A 262 23.59 7.75 13.82
C THR A 262 23.91 6.35 13.29
N GLY A 263 23.81 6.14 11.97
CA GLY A 263 23.99 4.84 11.31
C GLY A 263 22.70 4.02 11.17
N VAL A 264 21.61 4.47 11.81
CA VAL A 264 20.26 3.93 11.60
C VAL A 264 19.84 4.17 10.15
N ARG A 265 19.21 3.17 9.52
CA ARG A 265 18.60 3.31 8.20
C ARG A 265 17.14 2.93 8.24
N TYR A 266 16.33 3.68 7.51
CA TYR A 266 14.94 3.34 7.24
C TYR A 266 14.78 2.94 5.78
N ALA A 267 13.94 1.95 5.50
CA ALA A 267 13.53 1.58 4.16
C ALA A 267 12.00 1.72 4.08
N LEU A 268 11.53 2.78 3.43
CA LEU A 268 10.12 2.99 3.15
C LEU A 268 9.76 2.10 1.97
N ILE A 269 9.03 1.03 2.24
CA ILE A 269 8.72 0.00 1.23
C ILE A 269 7.34 0.20 0.58
N GLY A 270 6.69 1.33 0.86
CA GLY A 270 5.35 1.64 0.39
C GLY A 270 4.38 0.51 0.70
N ASP A 271 3.73 0.04 -0.36
CA ASP A 271 2.69 -0.98 -0.32
C ASP A 271 3.17 -2.36 -0.72
N LEU A 272 4.49 -2.59 -0.81
CA LEU A 272 5.03 -3.93 -1.06
C LEU A 272 4.40 -4.96 -0.10
N VAL A 273 4.24 -4.56 1.16
CA VAL A 273 3.34 -5.20 2.13
C VAL A 273 2.55 -4.11 2.86
N PHE A 274 1.32 -4.40 3.25
CA PHE A 274 0.52 -3.42 4.00
C PHE A 274 0.86 -3.39 5.50
N GLN A 275 1.22 -4.54 6.07
CA GLN A 275 1.51 -4.68 7.49
C GLN A 275 2.82 -5.45 7.71
N MET A 276 3.40 -5.29 8.90
CA MET A 276 4.61 -5.98 9.32
C MET A 276 4.49 -7.51 9.24
N GLU A 277 3.29 -8.07 9.30
CA GLU A 277 3.04 -9.51 9.12
C GLU A 277 3.53 -10.01 7.75
N GLY A 278 3.54 -9.17 6.71
CA GLY A 278 4.16 -9.49 5.41
C GLY A 278 5.68 -9.62 5.46
N ILE A 279 6.33 -9.04 6.48
CA ILE A 279 7.76 -9.13 6.72
C ILE A 279 8.11 -10.12 7.83
N ASP A 280 7.30 -10.24 8.89
CA ASP A 280 7.60 -11.12 10.02
C ASP A 280 7.28 -12.58 9.66
N ILE A 281 6.08 -12.85 9.14
CA ILE A 281 5.51 -14.19 8.97
C ILE A 281 5.18 -14.56 7.52
N PRO A 282 6.09 -14.26 6.58
CA PRO A 282 5.80 -13.58 5.31
C PRO A 282 4.38 -13.79 4.77
N ALA A 283 3.39 -13.12 5.35
CA ALA A 283 2.00 -13.24 4.90
C ALA A 283 1.73 -12.29 3.73
N GLU A 284 1.47 -12.82 2.54
CA GLU A 284 1.05 -11.99 1.40
C GLU A 284 -0.33 -11.36 1.60
N LYS A 285 -0.64 -10.33 0.81
CA LYS A 285 -2.02 -9.83 0.70
C LYS A 285 -2.94 -10.94 0.19
N PRO A 286 -4.23 -10.99 0.62
CA PRO A 286 -5.18 -11.97 0.10
C PRO A 286 -5.29 -11.90 -1.42
N TRP A 287 -5.38 -13.05 -2.10
CA TRP A 287 -5.38 -13.14 -3.56
C TRP A 287 -6.40 -12.20 -4.23
N MET A 288 -7.62 -12.14 -3.70
CA MET A 288 -8.68 -11.27 -4.23
C MET A 288 -8.26 -9.80 -4.26
N LEU A 289 -7.55 -9.34 -3.23
CA LEU A 289 -7.07 -7.96 -3.14
C LEU A 289 -5.94 -7.70 -4.14
N ARG A 290 -4.97 -8.62 -4.24
CA ARG A 290 -3.88 -8.54 -5.23
C ARG A 290 -4.41 -8.47 -6.66
N TRP A 291 -5.44 -9.27 -6.95
CA TRP A 291 -6.11 -9.26 -8.24
C TRP A 291 -6.86 -7.94 -8.49
N LEU A 292 -7.56 -7.40 -7.48
CA LEU A 292 -8.32 -6.15 -7.60
C LEU A 292 -7.41 -4.93 -7.84
N ILE A 293 -6.24 -4.89 -7.21
CA ILE A 293 -5.28 -3.78 -7.34
C ILE A 293 -4.30 -3.97 -8.51
N GLY A 294 -4.34 -5.13 -9.20
CA GLY A 294 -3.49 -5.39 -10.37
C GLY A 294 -2.01 -5.65 -10.06
N GLU A 295 -1.73 -6.21 -8.87
CA GLU A 295 -0.38 -6.44 -8.37
C GLU A 295 0.37 -7.55 -9.15
N ASN A 296 1.69 -7.38 -9.34
CA ASN A 296 2.55 -8.38 -10.00
C ASN A 296 3.12 -9.37 -8.97
N ASP A 297 2.42 -10.48 -8.76
CA ASP A 297 2.78 -11.52 -7.77
C ASP A 297 4.26 -11.94 -7.80
N ILE A 298 4.81 -12.20 -8.99
CA ILE A 298 6.19 -12.70 -9.12
C ILE A 298 7.19 -11.62 -8.67
N ALA A 299 6.96 -10.38 -9.08
CA ALA A 299 7.81 -9.26 -8.68
C ALA A 299 7.69 -9.00 -7.17
N VAL A 300 6.48 -9.03 -6.62
CA VAL A 300 6.22 -8.78 -5.20
C VAL A 300 6.90 -9.82 -4.33
N HIS A 301 6.77 -11.11 -4.65
CA HIS A 301 7.39 -12.17 -3.86
C HIS A 301 8.92 -12.04 -3.86
N LYS A 302 9.53 -11.65 -5.00
CA LYS A 302 10.96 -11.36 -5.06
C LYS A 302 11.33 -10.17 -4.18
N ASP A 303 10.58 -9.07 -4.26
CA ASP A 303 10.89 -7.85 -3.50
C ASP A 303 10.66 -8.05 -1.99
N ILE A 304 9.63 -8.82 -1.59
CA ILE A 304 9.42 -9.27 -0.20
C ILE A 304 10.61 -10.09 0.29
N ALA A 305 11.07 -11.06 -0.51
CA ALA A 305 12.25 -11.85 -0.18
C ALA A 305 13.47 -10.96 0.05
N LEU A 306 13.64 -9.95 -0.80
CA LEU A 306 14.76 -9.03 -0.75
C LEU A 306 14.76 -8.16 0.51
N VAL A 307 13.64 -7.49 0.81
CA VAL A 307 13.55 -6.64 2.01
C VAL A 307 13.68 -7.44 3.30
N ARG A 308 13.16 -8.68 3.33
CA ARG A 308 13.38 -9.60 4.46
C ARG A 308 14.84 -9.96 4.64
N ALA A 309 15.51 -10.38 3.57
CA ALA A 309 16.93 -10.70 3.61
C ALA A 309 17.79 -9.47 4.02
N ILE A 310 17.39 -8.25 3.63
CA ILE A 310 18.03 -7.00 4.08
C ILE A 310 17.89 -6.86 5.59
N ARG A 311 16.67 -7.00 6.15
CA ARG A 311 16.43 -6.89 7.60
C ARG A 311 17.19 -7.94 8.39
N GLU A 312 17.25 -9.17 7.88
CA GLU A 312 17.98 -10.27 8.53
C GLU A 312 19.49 -10.05 8.52
N LYS A 313 20.05 -9.54 7.40
CA LYS A 313 21.49 -9.29 7.27
C LYS A 313 21.94 -7.99 7.95
N PHE A 314 21.09 -6.97 7.99
CA PHE A 314 21.40 -5.64 8.49
C PHE A 314 20.32 -5.16 9.49
N PRO A 315 20.43 -5.53 10.77
CA PRO A 315 19.47 -5.14 11.82
C PRO A 315 19.28 -3.63 12.01
N GLN A 316 20.24 -2.81 11.55
CA GLN A 316 20.15 -1.35 11.54
C GLN A 316 19.24 -0.79 10.44
N VAL A 317 18.77 -1.62 9.52
CA VAL A 317 17.80 -1.24 8.47
C VAL A 317 16.39 -1.58 8.94
N HIS A 318 15.64 -0.56 9.32
CA HIS A 318 14.26 -0.65 9.75
C HIS A 318 13.31 -0.52 8.55
N LEU A 319 12.53 -1.55 8.29
CA LEU A 319 11.53 -1.54 7.22
C LEU A 319 10.27 -0.81 7.69
N LEU A 320 9.74 0.05 6.82
CA LEU A 320 8.55 0.86 7.06
C LEU A 320 7.49 0.56 5.99
N PRO A 321 6.63 -0.46 6.20
CA PRO A 321 5.38 -0.60 5.46
C PRO A 321 4.50 0.63 5.68
N ALA A 322 3.99 1.23 4.61
CA ALA A 322 3.29 2.52 4.69
C ALA A 322 2.04 2.48 5.60
N HIS A 323 1.33 1.36 5.59
CA HIS A 323 0.07 1.22 6.32
C HIS A 323 0.21 0.63 7.73
N ASP A 324 1.43 0.38 8.20
CA ASP A 324 1.65 -0.12 9.56
C ASP A 324 2.16 0.99 10.49
N SER A 325 1.26 1.55 11.30
CA SER A 325 1.61 2.59 12.27
C SER A 325 2.70 2.15 13.26
N ARG A 326 2.82 0.84 13.55
CA ARG A 326 3.86 0.30 14.43
C ARG A 326 5.26 0.51 13.86
N SER A 327 5.40 0.49 12.53
CA SER A 327 6.69 0.65 11.87
C SER A 327 7.25 2.07 12.04
N PHE A 328 6.38 3.07 12.10
CA PHE A 328 6.75 4.48 12.30
C PHE A 328 6.99 4.85 13.77
N ALA A 329 6.71 3.96 14.73
CA ALA A 329 6.71 4.29 16.16
C ALA A 329 8.07 4.78 16.70
N ALA A 330 9.17 4.39 16.05
CA ALA A 330 10.52 4.83 16.41
C ALA A 330 10.89 6.22 15.84
N ILE A 331 10.07 6.77 14.93
CA ILE A 331 10.31 8.07 14.30
C ILE A 331 9.51 9.14 15.07
N PRO A 332 10.17 10.18 15.62
CA PRO A 332 9.46 11.25 16.30
C PRO A 332 8.49 11.98 15.38
N VAL A 333 7.31 12.33 15.93
CA VAL A 333 6.34 13.17 15.22
C VAL A 333 6.83 14.62 15.20
N PHE A 334 6.77 15.26 14.04
CA PHE A 334 7.14 16.67 13.86
C PHE A 334 6.38 17.57 14.87
N PRO A 335 7.03 18.57 15.51
CA PRO A 335 8.34 19.15 15.20
C PRO A 335 9.55 18.43 15.79
N ALA A 336 9.36 17.33 16.54
CA ALA A 336 10.49 16.50 16.97
C ALA A 336 11.10 15.75 15.78
N SER A 337 12.38 15.40 15.87
CA SER A 337 13.08 14.67 14.81
C SER A 337 14.17 13.75 15.37
N ALA A 338 14.48 12.69 14.64
CA ALA A 338 15.62 11.81 14.90
C ALA A 338 16.79 12.14 13.96
N ARG A 339 18.02 11.95 14.44
CA ARG A 339 19.29 12.14 13.70
C ARG A 339 20.10 10.86 13.72
#